data_AF-A0A514WRH5-F1
#
_entry.id   AF-A0A514WRH5-F1
#
_cell.length_a   1.000
_cell.length_b   1.000
_cell.length_c   1.000
_cell.angle_alpha   90.00
_cell.angle_beta   90.00
_cell.angle_gamma   90.00
#
_symmetry.space_group_name_H-M   'P 1'
#
loop_
_entity.id
_entity.type
_entity.pdbx_description
1 polymer ?
#
loop_
_entity_poly.entity_id
_entity_poly.type
_entity_poly.pdbx_seq_one_letter_code
_entity_poly.pdbx_strand_id
1 'polypeptide(L)' 'MESGLIKTVVAATGLPESPVQKELQSLISKSGFDSEELTLDELREVMAEYLNQVFLEMAQAESDTSASA' A
#
# COMPACT_ATOMS: atom_id res chain seq x y z
N MET A 1 16.32 1.05 12.63
CA MET A 1 15.19 1.21 13.60
C MET A 1 13.99 1.53 12.74
N GLU A 2 12.94 0.69 12.73
CA GLU A 2 11.78 0.98 11.87
C GLU A 2 11.26 2.40 12.08
N SER A 3 11.15 3.16 10.98
CA SER A 3 10.70 4.55 10.99
C SER A 3 9.39 4.67 11.79
N GLY A 4 9.34 5.64 12.70
CA GLY A 4 8.14 5.90 13.51
C GLY A 4 6.89 6.16 12.66
N LEU A 5 7.09 6.57 11.40
CA LEU A 5 6.02 6.78 10.44
C LEU A 5 5.29 5.47 10.08
N ILE A 6 6.03 4.40 9.74
CA ILE A 6 5.44 3.11 9.38
C ILE A 6 4.59 2.56 10.53
N LYS A 7 5.13 2.58 11.75
CA LYS A 7 4.40 2.13 12.95
C LYS A 7 3.12 2.94 13.18
N THR A 8 3.20 4.26 12.99
CA THR A 8 2.04 5.15 13.15
C THR A 8 0.94 4.80 12.14
N VAL A 9 1.30 4.58 10.88
CA VAL A 9 0.35 4.23 9.82
C VAL A 9 -0.27 2.85 10.06
N VAL A 10 0.56 1.85 10.37
CA VAL A 10 0.09 0.48 10.68
C VAL A 10 -0.93 0.50 11.81
N ALA A 11 -0.62 1.18 12.91
CA ALA A 11 -1.53 1.31 14.05
C ALA A 11 -2.82 2.08 13.71
N ALA A 12 -2.74 3.07 12.82
CA ALA A 12 -3.90 3.87 12.42
C ALA A 12 -4.91 3.12 11.55
N THR A 13 -4.53 1.99 10.94
CA THR A 13 -5.43 1.20 10.08
C THR A 13 -6.56 0.51 10.84
N GLY A 14 -6.38 0.25 12.14
CA GLY A 14 -7.30 -0.58 12.92
C GLY A 14 -7.32 -2.07 12.50
N LEU A 15 -6.40 -2.49 11.64
CA LEU A 15 -6.26 -3.85 11.14
C LEU A 15 -5.13 -4.59 11.91
N PRO A 16 -5.01 -5.92 11.77
CA PRO A 16 -3.93 -6.66 12.40
C PRO A 16 -2.56 -6.14 11.95
N GLU A 17 -1.70 -5.78 12.90
CA GLU A 17 -0.46 -5.04 12.60
C GLU A 17 0.51 -5.82 11.70
N SER A 18 0.73 -7.11 11.98
CA SER A 18 1.72 -7.92 11.26
C SER A 18 1.46 -8.03 9.74
N PRO A 19 0.24 -8.38 9.25
CA PRO A 19 -0.02 -8.41 7.82
C PRO A 19 0.04 -7.01 7.18
N VAL A 20 -0.46 -5.97 7.86
CA VAL A 20 -0.41 -4.60 7.33
C VAL A 20 1.02 -4.10 7.21
N GLN A 21 1.86 -4.36 8.22
CA GLN A 21 3.26 -3.99 8.22
C GLN A 21 4.02 -4.66 7.07
N LYS A 22 3.80 -5.96 6.85
CA LYS A 22 4.41 -6.70 5.73
C LYS A 22 3.99 -6.13 4.38
N GLU A 23 2.70 -5.81 4.21
CA GLU A 23 2.21 -5.24 2.96
C GLU A 23 2.77 -3.83 2.73
N LEU A 24 2.73 -2.97 3.74
CA LEU A 24 3.26 -1.61 3.64
C LEU A 24 4.77 -1.61 3.33
N GLN A 25 5.55 -2.50 3.95
CA GLN A 25 6.98 -2.67 3.63
C GLN A 25 7.21 -3.14 2.19
N SER A 26 6.35 -4.04 1.70
CA SER A 26 6.38 -4.51 0.30
C SER A 26 6.11 -3.36 -0.67
N LEU A 27 5.09 -2.53 -0.39
CA LEU A 27 4.75 -1.36 -1.21
C LEU A 27 5.90 -0.34 -1.25
N ILE A 28 6.45 0.03 -0.10
CA ILE A 28 7.59 0.97 0.01
C ILE A 28 8.80 0.45 -0.78
N SER A 29 9.12 -0.84 -0.61
CA SER A 29 10.27 -1.47 -1.29
C SER A 29 10.08 -1.53 -2.80
N LYS A 30 8.86 -1.76 -3.30
CA LYS A 30 8.54 -1.75 -4.74
C LYS A 30 8.71 -0.37 -5.36
N SER A 31 8.44 0.69 -4.60
CA SER A 31 8.65 2.08 -5.04
C SER A 31 10.11 2.53 -4.96
N GLY A 32 11.01 1.70 -4.42
CA GLY A 32 12.46 2.00 -4.35
C GLY A 32 12.87 2.92 -3.21
N PHE A 33 11.97 3.21 -2.27
CA PHE A 33 12.26 4.04 -1.10
C PHE A 33 12.83 3.20 0.06
N ASP A 34 13.67 3.83 0.88
CA ASP A 34 14.13 3.22 2.13
C ASP A 34 13.10 3.45 3.25
N SER A 35 12.60 2.36 3.81
CA SER A 35 11.68 2.37 4.96
C SER A 35 12.22 3.07 6.21
N GLU A 36 13.54 3.15 6.40
CA GLU A 36 14.14 3.82 7.56
C GLU A 36 14.26 5.34 7.37
N GLU A 37 14.39 5.80 6.12
CA GLU A 37 14.52 7.22 5.76
C GLU A 37 13.24 7.82 5.14
N LEU A 38 12.17 7.03 5.06
CA LEU A 38 10.92 7.39 4.39
C LEU A 38 10.31 8.68 4.94
N THR A 39 10.08 9.63 4.04
CA THR A 39 9.38 10.89 4.31
C THR A 39 7.86 10.74 4.15
N LEU A 40 7.11 11.72 4.66
CA LEU A 40 5.66 11.77 4.46
C LEU A 40 5.25 11.93 2.99
N ASP A 41 6.06 12.61 2.19
CA ASP A 41 5.75 12.83 0.78
C ASP A 41 5.96 11.56 -0.04
N GLU A 42 7.05 10.83 0.21
CA GLU A 42 7.29 9.52 -0.41
C GLU A 42 6.24 8.50 0.02
N LEU A 43 5.84 8.50 1.30
CA LEU A 43 4.73 7.65 1.75
C LEU A 43 3.42 7.98 1.00
N ARG A 44 3.12 9.27 0.77
CA ARG A 44 1.92 9.66 0.00
C ARG A 44 2.00 9.14 -1.44
N GLU A 45 3.17 9.18 -2.05
CA GLU A 45 3.39 8.64 -3.40
C GLU A 45 3.15 7.13 -3.44
N VAL A 46 3.73 6.37 -2.51
CA VAL A 46 3.52 4.92 -2.38
C VAL A 46 2.03 4.59 -2.22
N MET A 47 1.30 5.34 -1.39
CA MET A 47 -0.12 5.11 -1.15
C MET A 47 -1.00 5.50 -2.35
N ALA A 48 -0.65 6.54 -3.09
CA ALA A 48 -1.35 6.92 -4.31
C ALA A 48 -1.22 5.84 -5.38
N GLU A 49 -0.02 5.28 -5.55
CA GLU A 49 0.21 4.19 -6.49
C GLU A 49 -0.55 2.92 -6.10
N TYR A 50 -0.56 2.57 -4.81
CA TYR A 50 -1.35 1.45 -4.31
C TYR A 50 -2.85 1.61 -4.61
N LEU A 51 -3.42 2.79 -4.37
CA LEU A 51 -4.82 3.06 -4.67
C LEU A 51 -5.13 2.97 -6.16
N ASN A 52 -4.23 3.46 -7.03
CA ASN A 52 -4.38 3.33 -8.47
C ASN A 52 -4.41 1.86 -8.90
N GLN A 53 -3.50 1.04 -8.36
CA GLN A 53 -3.47 -0.39 -8.64
C GLN A 53 -4.77 -1.09 -8.21
N VAL A 54 -5.28 -0.77 -7.01
CA VAL A 54 -6.56 -1.30 -6.52
C VAL A 54 -7.71 -0.91 -7.47
N PHE A 55 -7.77 0.33 -7.95
CA PHE A 55 -8.80 0.75 -8.90
C PHE A 55 -8.70 0.02 -10.24
N LEU A 56 -7.48 -0.23 -10.73
CA LEU A 56 -7.27 -1.00 -11.96
C LEU A 56 -7.73 -2.45 -11.80
N GLU A 57 -7.42 -3.09 -10.67
CA GLU A 57 -7.86 -4.46 -10.36
C GLU A 57 -9.38 -4.56 -10.25
N MET A 58 -10.02 -3.59 -9.59
CA MET A 58 -11.48 -3.52 -9.51
C MET A 58 -12.14 -3.38 -10.89
N ALA A 59 -11.62 -2.49 -11.74
CA ALA A 59 -12.14 -2.29 -13.09
C ALA A 59 -11.98 -3.54 -13.97
N GLN A 60 -10.86 -4.27 -13.84
CA GLN A 60 -10.64 -5.53 -14.54
C GLN A 60 -11.64 -6.60 -14.09
N ALA A 61 -11.85 -6.75 -12.78
CA ALA A 61 -12.79 -7.71 -12.23
C ALA A 61 -14.24 -7.49 -12.70
N GLU A 62 -14.66 -6.23 -12.86
CA GLU A 62 -15.96 -5.88 -13.43
C GLU A 62 -16.08 -6.25 -14.91
N SER A 63 -15.00 -6.09 -15.68
CA SER A 63 -14.98 -6.41 -17.12
C SER A 63 -15.03 -7.92 -17.40
N ASP A 64 -14.34 -8.74 -16.60
CA ASP A 64 -14.31 -10.20 -16.77
C ASP A 64 -15.65 -10.86 -16.41
N THR A 65 -16.38 -10.27 -15.45
CA THR A 65 -17.72 -10.75 -15.05
C THR A 65 -18.77 -10.51 -16.16
N SER A 66 -18.59 -9.47 -16.99
CA SER A 66 -19.52 -9.11 -18.06
C SER A 66 -19.27 -9.87 -19.38
N ALA A 67 -18.08 -10.44 -19.58
CA ALA A 67 -17.73 -11.20 -20.79
C ALA A 67 -18.12 -12.70 -20.72
N SER A 68 -18.57 -13.17 -19.55
CA SER A 68 -18.88 -14.57 -19.28
C SER A 68 -20.39 -14.88 -19.17
N ALA A 69 -21.26 -13.90 -19.48
CA ALA A 69 -22.73 -14.00 -19.46
C ALA A 69 -23.31 -13.86 -20.87
#